data_AF-A0A7V8E9S9-F1
#
_entry.id   AF-A0A7V8E9S9-F1
#
_cell.length_a   1.000
_cell.length_b   1.000
_cell.length_c   1.000
_cell.angle_alpha   90.00
_cell.angle_beta   90.00
_cell.angle_gamma   90.00
#
_symmetry.space_group_name_H-M   'P 1'
#
loop_
_entity.id
_entity.type
_entity.pdbx_description
1 polymer ?
#
loop_
_entity_poly.entity_id
_entity_poly.type
_entity_poly.pdbx_seq_one_letter_code
_entity_poly.pdbx_strand_id
1 'polypeptide(L)'
;MNAMGHHVPNMIGVDQKGLEGRIRKLLPGYMAMGEKGMAEMQDMADHMPGPENTLAMMTGKGPFDNLGMGGMFTILKVRDGITSYEDPGWYKHPEGTMAYKVGGGPK
;
A
#
# COMPACT_ATOMS: atom_id res chain seq x y z
N MET A 1 -2.95 8.88 -3.59
CA MET A 1 -4.23 8.33 -3.07
C MET A 1 -5.31 9.33 -3.43
N ASN A 2 -5.79 9.25 -4.68
CA ASN A 2 -6.53 10.35 -5.34
C ASN A 2 -7.97 10.52 -4.83
N ALA A 3 -8.61 9.46 -4.31
CA ALA A 3 -10.01 9.52 -3.88
C ALA A 3 -10.20 9.55 -2.35
N MET A 4 -9.12 9.78 -1.60
CA MET A 4 -9.19 9.93 -0.15
C MET A 4 -9.35 11.39 0.22
N GLY A 5 -10.13 11.68 1.26
CA GLY A 5 -10.30 13.05 1.75
C GLY A 5 -8.96 13.68 2.13
N HIS A 6 -8.70 14.88 1.62
CA HIS A 6 -7.45 15.62 1.87
C HIS A 6 -7.51 16.56 3.08
N HIS A 7 -8.71 16.74 3.67
CA HIS A 7 -8.96 17.66 4.78
C HIS A 7 -9.23 16.93 6.10
N VAL A 8 -8.97 15.63 6.16
CA VAL A 8 -9.05 14.86 7.42
C VAL A 8 -7.74 14.99 8.21
N PRO A 9 -7.81 15.07 9.55
CA PRO A 9 -6.63 15.02 10.40
C PRO A 9 -5.77 13.78 10.12
N ASN A 10 -4.44 13.94 10.20
CA ASN A 10 -3.51 12.84 10.07
C ASN A 10 -3.51 12.00 11.36
N MET A 11 -3.90 10.72 11.25
CA MET A 11 -3.98 9.78 12.37
C MET A 11 -2.75 8.85 12.47
N ILE A 12 -1.71 9.08 11.66
CA ILE A 12 -0.49 8.26 11.68
C ILE A 12 0.15 8.30 13.06
N GLY A 13 0.38 7.11 13.64
CA GLY A 13 0.99 6.96 14.97
C GLY A 13 0.05 7.24 16.15
N VAL A 14 -1.23 7.52 15.92
CA VAL A 14 -2.24 7.60 16.98
C VAL A 14 -2.69 6.19 17.35
N ASP A 15 -2.59 5.82 18.63
CA ASP A 15 -3.12 4.54 19.13
C ASP A 15 -4.66 4.56 19.09
N GLN A 16 -5.25 3.83 18.14
CA GLN A 16 -6.69 3.72 17.97
C GLN A 16 -7.27 2.47 18.65
N LYS A 17 -6.48 1.73 19.45
CA LYS A 17 -6.94 0.50 20.12
C LYS A 17 -8.17 0.75 20.99
N GLY A 18 -9.22 -0.04 20.75
CA GLY A 18 -10.47 0.03 21.51
C GLY A 18 -11.31 1.28 21.25
N LEU A 19 -10.82 2.26 20.49
CA LEU A 19 -11.57 3.46 20.12
C LEU A 19 -12.67 3.14 19.11
N GLU A 20 -12.35 2.32 18.10
CA GLU A 20 -13.30 1.87 17.07
C GLU A 20 -14.57 1.27 17.67
N GLY A 21 -14.42 0.36 18.64
CA GLY A 21 -15.54 -0.29 19.31
C GLY A 21 -16.41 0.65 20.12
N ARG A 22 -15.85 1.75 20.65
CA ARG A 22 -16.63 2.78 21.35
C ARG A 22 -17.40 3.64 20.36
N ILE A 23 -16.77 4.06 19.26
CA ILE A 23 -17.40 4.89 18.21
C ILE A 23 -18.52 4.12 17.51
N ARG A 24 -18.33 2.83 17.22
CA ARG A 24 -19.35 1.96 16.58
C ARG A 24 -20.68 1.89 17.34
N LYS A 25 -20.69 2.14 18.66
CA LYS A 25 -21.94 2.20 19.45
C LYS A 25 -22.81 3.40 19.08
N LEU A 26 -22.19 4.48 18.60
CA LEU A 26 -22.86 5.72 18.21
C LEU A 26 -23.03 5.81 16.69
N LEU A 27 -22.04 5.34 15.94
CA LEU A 27 -22.02 5.36 14.48
C LEU A 27 -21.78 3.93 13.94
N PRO A 28 -22.85 3.16 13.71
CA PRO A 28 -22.74 1.84 13.10
C PRO A 28 -22.04 1.92 11.74
N GLY A 29 -21.06 1.05 11.51
CA GLY A 29 -20.26 1.03 10.28
C GLY A 29 -18.96 1.85 10.33
N TYR A 30 -18.65 2.53 11.45
CA TYR A 30 -17.34 3.17 11.61
C TYR A 30 -16.20 2.14 11.54
N MET A 31 -15.14 2.48 10.80
CA MET A 31 -13.90 1.73 10.73
C MET A 31 -12.74 2.69 11.04
N ALA A 32 -11.92 2.33 12.02
CA ALA A 32 -10.71 3.07 12.34
C ALA A 32 -9.70 2.87 11.22
N MET A 33 -9.04 3.95 10.81
CA MET A 33 -8.24 4.00 9.60
C MET A 33 -7.03 4.92 9.79
N GLY A 34 -5.93 4.61 9.08
CA GLY A 34 -4.78 5.51 8.96
C GLY A 34 -3.75 5.47 10.11
N GLU A 35 -3.80 4.46 11.00
CA GLU A 35 -2.81 4.31 12.08
C GLU A 35 -1.39 4.05 11.55
N LYS A 36 -1.22 3.11 10.60
CA LYS A 36 0.09 2.79 9.99
C LYS A 36 0.27 3.37 8.59
N GLY A 37 -0.56 4.36 8.25
CA GLY A 37 -0.48 5.08 6.98
C GLY A 37 -1.31 4.47 5.86
N MET A 38 -1.05 4.95 4.64
CA MET A 38 -1.96 4.74 3.51
C MET A 38 -1.90 3.33 2.90
N ALA A 39 -0.88 2.53 3.22
CA ALA A 39 -0.75 1.15 2.70
C ALA A 39 -1.85 0.23 3.25
N GLU A 40 -2.22 0.36 4.53
CA GLU A 40 -3.30 -0.45 5.15
C GLU A 40 -4.64 -0.27 4.45
N MET A 41 -4.84 0.90 3.83
CA MET A 41 -6.08 1.27 3.16
C MET A 41 -6.22 0.56 1.80
N GLN A 42 -5.11 0.10 1.21
CA GLN A 42 -5.13 -0.62 -0.06
C GLN A 42 -5.69 -2.04 0.12
N ASP A 43 -5.38 -2.71 1.22
CA ASP A 43 -5.92 -4.05 1.51
C ASP A 43 -7.46 -4.01 1.71
N MET A 44 -7.97 -2.86 2.16
CA MET A 44 -9.40 -2.63 2.33
C MET A 44 -10.12 -2.34 1.01
N ALA A 45 -9.40 -1.91 -0.04
CA ALA A 45 -9.99 -1.63 -1.35
C ALA A 45 -10.57 -2.90 -2.02
N ASP A 46 -10.01 -4.08 -1.73
CA ASP A 46 -10.55 -5.37 -2.19
C ASP A 46 -11.96 -5.66 -1.62
N HIS A 47 -12.28 -5.08 -0.46
CA HIS A 47 -13.51 -5.36 0.28
C HIS A 47 -14.48 -4.16 0.34
N MET A 48 -14.03 -2.99 -0.12
CA MET A 48 -14.82 -1.75 -0.15
C MET A 48 -14.85 -1.18 -1.57
N PRO A 49 -15.76 -1.66 -2.44
CA PRO A 49 -15.88 -1.15 -3.79
C PRO A 49 -16.28 0.33 -3.77
N GLY A 50 -15.42 1.16 -4.36
CA GLY A 50 -15.73 2.57 -4.60
C GLY A 50 -16.69 2.75 -5.79
N PRO A 51 -17.17 3.99 -6.03
CA PRO A 51 -17.89 4.33 -7.26
C PRO A 51 -17.13 3.92 -8.53
N GLU A 52 -17.84 3.62 -9.62
CA GLU A 52 -17.24 3.14 -10.89
C GLU A 52 -16.17 4.09 -11.46
N ASN A 53 -16.28 5.39 -11.19
CA ASN A 53 -15.33 6.41 -11.64
C ASN A 53 -14.15 6.63 -10.66
N THR A 54 -13.95 5.74 -9.70
CA THR A 54 -12.84 5.84 -8.75
C THR A 54 -11.56 5.31 -9.40
N LEU A 55 -10.54 6.17 -9.49
CA LEU A 55 -9.21 5.74 -9.90
C LEU A 55 -8.68 4.67 -8.94
N ALA A 56 -8.03 3.63 -9.48
CA ALA A 56 -7.48 2.54 -8.69
C ALA A 56 -6.56 3.09 -7.58
N MET A 57 -6.81 2.69 -6.32
CA MET A 57 -6.04 3.12 -5.17
C MET A 57 -4.66 2.44 -5.09
N MET A 58 -4.51 1.29 -5.77
CA MET A 58 -3.25 0.60 -5.98
C MET A 58 -2.93 0.46 -7.47
N THR A 59 -1.64 0.41 -7.81
CA THR A 59 -1.17 0.14 -9.18
C THR A 59 -0.77 -1.34 -9.38
N GLY A 60 -0.94 -2.18 -8.36
CA GLY A 60 -0.63 -3.61 -8.39
C GLY A 60 0.23 -4.06 -7.21
N LYS A 61 0.76 -5.29 -7.29
CA LYS A 61 1.64 -5.89 -6.28
C LYS A 61 3.10 -5.82 -6.70
N GLY A 62 3.92 -5.16 -5.88
CA GLY A 62 5.37 -5.11 -5.99
C GLY A 62 6.04 -6.42 -5.55
N PRO A 63 7.38 -6.50 -5.61
CA PRO A 63 8.13 -7.66 -5.13
C PRO A 63 8.13 -7.80 -3.60
N PHE A 64 7.78 -6.73 -2.87
CA PHE A 64 7.79 -6.69 -1.41
C PHE A 64 6.43 -6.38 -0.79
N ASP A 65 5.60 -5.57 -1.45
CA ASP A 65 4.27 -5.19 -0.96
C ASP A 65 3.45 -4.51 -2.09
N ASN A 66 2.21 -4.14 -1.80
CA ASN A 66 1.33 -3.37 -2.67
C ASN A 66 1.96 -2.02 -3.08
N LEU A 67 1.72 -1.62 -4.33
CA LEU A 67 2.17 -0.35 -4.87
C LEU A 67 1.20 0.77 -4.45
N GLY A 68 1.61 1.47 -3.39
CA GLY A 68 0.90 2.49 -2.59
C GLY A 68 0.27 3.69 -3.30
N MET A 69 0.64 3.97 -4.55
CA MET A 69 0.35 5.25 -5.18
C MET A 69 -0.35 5.08 -6.52
N GLY A 70 -1.54 4.46 -6.46
CA GLY A 70 -2.47 4.27 -7.57
C GLY A 70 -2.46 5.38 -8.61
N GLY A 71 -1.80 5.13 -9.75
CA GLY A 71 -1.77 6.01 -10.92
C GLY A 71 -0.93 7.28 -10.79
N MET A 72 -0.20 7.47 -9.67
CA MET A 72 0.61 8.68 -9.43
C MET A 72 2.07 8.51 -9.85
N PHE A 73 2.52 7.30 -10.16
CA PHE A 73 3.85 7.05 -10.72
C PHE A 73 3.81 5.97 -11.80
N THR A 74 4.85 5.96 -12.62
CA THR A 74 5.14 4.91 -13.60
C THR A 74 6.35 4.11 -13.13
N ILE A 75 6.26 2.78 -13.12
CA ILE A 75 7.41 1.91 -12.87
C ILE A 75 8.01 1.51 -14.22
N LEU A 76 9.27 1.90 -14.43
CA LEU A 76 10.08 1.42 -15.55
C LEU A 76 11.16 0.46 -15.02
N LYS A 77 11.12 -0.80 -15.46
CA LYS A 77 12.09 -1.84 -15.08
C LYS A 77 13.16 -1.94 -16.17
N VAL A 78 14.35 -1.41 -15.94
CA VAL A 78 15.48 -1.47 -16.90
C VAL A 78 16.43 -2.60 -16.50
N ARG A 79 16.76 -3.51 -17.44
CA ARG A 79 17.69 -4.62 -17.22
C ARG A 79 18.28 -5.12 -18.54
N ASP A 80 19.42 -5.80 -18.45
CA ASP A 80 20.06 -6.45 -19.59
C ASP A 80 19.39 -7.79 -19.94
N GLY A 81 19.69 -8.32 -21.12
CA GLY A 81 19.32 -9.70 -21.50
C GLY A 81 17.83 -9.91 -21.81
N ILE A 82 17.10 -8.85 -22.16
CA ILE A 82 15.73 -8.97 -22.67
C ILE A 82 15.77 -9.54 -24.09
N THR A 83 15.28 -10.77 -24.26
CA THR A 83 15.29 -11.49 -25.55
C THR A 83 13.92 -11.53 -26.24
N SER A 84 12.87 -11.08 -25.56
CA SER A 84 11.49 -11.08 -26.07
C SER A 84 10.69 -9.90 -25.51
N TYR A 85 9.49 -9.67 -26.05
CA TYR A 85 8.55 -8.67 -25.55
C TYR A 85 7.69 -9.18 -24.38
N GLU A 86 7.86 -10.42 -23.94
CA GLU A 86 7.13 -10.94 -22.77
C GLU A 86 7.64 -10.27 -21.48
N ASP A 87 6.78 -10.15 -20.45
CA ASP A 87 7.20 -9.60 -19.15
C ASP A 87 8.07 -10.63 -18.41
N PRO A 88 9.38 -10.39 -18.19
CA PRO A 88 10.25 -11.29 -17.44
C PRO A 88 10.01 -11.22 -15.92
N GLY A 89 9.03 -10.44 -15.46
CA GLY A 89 8.66 -10.27 -14.05
C GLY A 89 9.45 -9.18 -13.34
N TRP A 90 9.60 -9.31 -12.02
CA TRP A 90 10.29 -8.33 -11.17
C TRP A 90 11.81 -8.34 -11.39
N TYR A 91 12.47 -7.21 -11.11
CA TYR A 91 13.93 -7.10 -11.20
C TYR A 91 14.59 -7.93 -10.09
N LYS A 92 15.56 -8.76 -10.44
CA LYS A 92 16.30 -9.55 -9.45
C LYS A 92 17.38 -8.68 -8.83
N HIS A 93 17.20 -8.31 -7.56
CA HIS A 93 18.17 -7.50 -6.83
C HIS A 93 19.54 -8.23 -6.75
N PRO A 94 20.66 -7.54 -7.03
CA PRO A 94 21.99 -8.09 -6.82
C PRO A 94 22.22 -8.47 -5.36
N GLU A 95 23.09 -9.44 -5.13
CA GLU A 95 23.44 -9.87 -3.78
C GLU A 95 23.97 -8.69 -2.94
N GLY A 96 23.55 -8.63 -1.66
CA GLY A 96 23.95 -7.56 -0.74
C GLY A 96 23.30 -6.19 -0.96
N THR A 97 22.47 -6.00 -2.00
CA THR A 97 21.82 -4.70 -2.28
C THR A 97 20.47 -4.51 -1.59
N MET A 98 19.86 -5.60 -1.10
CA MET A 98 18.60 -5.51 -0.37
C MET A 98 18.85 -5.05 1.06
N ALA A 99 18.00 -4.13 1.53
CA ALA A 99 18.00 -3.71 2.92
C ALA A 99 17.72 -4.91 3.84
N TYR A 100 18.43 -4.96 4.96
CA TYR A 100 18.27 -5.98 5.98
C TYR A 100 18.23 -5.33 7.36
N LYS A 101 17.66 -6.03 8.33
CA LYS A 101 17.61 -5.58 9.72
C LYS A 101 18.99 -5.73 10.36
N VAL A 102 19.56 -4.63 10.86
CA VAL A 102 20.82 -4.65 11.62
C VAL A 102 20.63 -5.46 12.91
N GLY A 103 21.55 -6.39 13.18
CA GLY A 103 21.53 -7.26 14.36
C GLY A 103 20.68 -8.53 14.24
N GLY A 104 20.09 -8.81 13.08
CA GLY A 104 19.28 -10.03 12.82
C GLY A 104 20.06 -11.26 12.33
N GLY A 105 21.39 -11.15 12.17
CA GLY A 105 22.24 -12.17 11.54
C GLY A 105 22.13 -12.19 10.00
N PRO A 106 23.20 -12.50 9.27
CA PRO A 106 23.15 -12.62 7.81
C PRO A 106 22.42 -13.90 7.38
N LYS A 107 21.82 -13.87 6.18
CA LYS A 107 21.49 -15.09 5.43
C LYS A 107 22.71 -15.54 4.65
#